data_AF-A0AAU4EGD1-F1
#
_entry.id   AF-A0AAU4EGD1-F1
#
_cell.length_a   1.000
_cell.length_b   1.000
_cell.length_c   1.000
_cell.angle_alpha   90.00
_cell.angle_beta   90.00
_cell.angle_gamma   90.00
#
_symmetry.space_group_name_H-M   'P 1'
#
loop_
_entity.id
_entity.type
_entity.pdbx_description
1 polymer ?
#
loop_
_entity_poly.entity_id
_entity_poly.type
_entity_poly.pdbx_seq_one_letter_code
_entity_poly.pdbx_strand_id
1 'polypeptide(L)'
;MTNTQARAAAEKIFAAAAELGSTRQEAVLVTRAVHAVKNGRPTDVALTDTEQHQRRKLAHIVGTVLWDPALDATEVLTAVTDTRNRVTARPGAAQAA
;
A
#
# COMPACT_ATOMS: atom_id res chain seq x y z
N MET A 1 18.29 -1.67 2.86
CA MET A 1 17.93 -0.69 1.81
C MET A 1 16.52 -0.94 1.25
N THR A 2 16.04 -2.19 1.21
CA THR A 2 14.72 -2.58 0.66
C THR A 2 13.52 -1.93 1.38
N ASN A 3 13.57 -1.86 2.71
CA ASN A 3 12.49 -1.26 3.52
C ASN A 3 12.16 0.21 3.16
N THR A 4 13.17 1.02 2.83
CA THR A 4 12.98 2.43 2.47
C THR A 4 12.29 2.58 1.11
N GLN A 5 12.61 1.71 0.15
CA GLN A 5 12.00 1.75 -1.19
C GLN A 5 10.55 1.25 -1.16
N ALA A 6 10.28 0.18 -0.42
CA ALA A 6 8.91 -0.30 -0.21
C ALA A 6 8.02 0.77 0.46
N ARG A 7 8.58 1.53 1.41
CA ARG A 7 7.87 2.62 2.07
C ARG A 7 7.62 3.81 1.15
N ALA A 8 8.60 4.20 0.33
CA ALA A 8 8.40 5.22 -0.70
C ALA A 8 7.35 4.79 -1.75
N ALA A 9 7.35 3.51 -2.13
CA ALA A 9 6.33 2.95 -3.01
C ALA A 9 4.93 2.98 -2.37
N ALA A 10 4.80 2.64 -1.09
CA ALA A 10 3.55 2.76 -0.36
C ALA A 10 3.05 4.22 -0.29
N GLU A 11 3.95 5.18 -0.06
CA GLU A 11 3.62 6.61 -0.08
C GLU A 11 3.11 7.07 -1.45
N LYS A 12 3.74 6.62 -2.55
CA LYS A 12 3.26 6.88 -3.91
C LYS A 12 1.85 6.33 -4.14
N ILE A 13 1.56 5.12 -3.67
CA ILE A 13 0.22 4.52 -3.77
C ILE A 13 -0.82 5.36 -3.02
N PHE A 14 -0.49 5.82 -1.80
CA PHE A 14 -1.41 6.67 -1.04
C PHE A 14 -1.60 8.07 -1.65
N ALA A 15 -0.54 8.66 -2.21
CA ALA A 15 -0.63 9.92 -2.93
C ALA A 15 -1.54 9.79 -4.16
N ALA A 16 -1.35 8.75 -4.97
CA ALA A 16 -2.21 8.46 -6.13
C ALA A 16 -3.68 8.25 -5.72
N ALA A 17 -3.93 7.54 -4.62
CA ALA A 17 -5.29 7.39 -4.11
C ALA A 17 -5.91 8.74 -3.72
N ALA A 18 -5.15 9.62 -3.06
CA ALA A 18 -5.62 10.95 -2.68
C ALA A 18 -5.91 11.84 -3.90
N GLU A 19 -5.06 11.81 -4.92
CA GLU A 19 -5.26 12.54 -6.18
C GLU A 19 -6.52 12.07 -6.92
N LEU A 20 -6.85 10.79 -6.80
CA LEU A 20 -8.08 10.19 -7.36
C LEU A 20 -9.31 10.38 -6.45
N GLY A 21 -9.21 11.15 -5.36
CA GLY A 21 -10.29 11.36 -4.40
C GLY A 21 -10.67 10.10 -3.60
N SER A 22 -9.79 9.10 -3.57
CA SER A 22 -9.99 7.85 -2.84
C SER A 22 -9.37 7.89 -1.45
N THR A 23 -9.78 6.97 -0.58
CA THR A 23 -9.28 6.89 0.80
C THR A 23 -8.02 6.03 0.89
N ARG A 24 -7.27 6.17 2.00
CA ARG A 24 -6.17 5.25 2.31
C ARG A 24 -6.63 3.80 2.43
N GLN A 25 -7.80 3.56 3.02
CA GLN A 25 -8.35 2.20 3.14
C GLN A 25 -8.66 1.61 1.76
N GLU A 26 -9.18 2.42 0.84
CA GLU A 26 -9.41 2.01 -0.55
C GLU A 26 -8.09 1.65 -1.24
N ALA A 27 -7.03 2.43 -1.03
CA ALA A 27 -5.69 2.11 -1.52
C ALA A 27 -5.17 0.77 -0.99
N VAL A 28 -5.40 0.48 0.30
CA VAL A 28 -5.04 -0.82 0.91
C VAL A 28 -5.82 -1.96 0.26
N LEU A 29 -7.13 -1.81 0.06
CA LEU A 29 -7.98 -2.83 -0.56
C LEU A 29 -7.54 -3.14 -1.99
N VAL A 30 -7.33 -2.10 -2.81
CA VAL A 30 -6.85 -2.25 -4.18
C VAL A 30 -5.45 -2.87 -4.21
N THR A 31 -4.56 -2.49 -3.30
CA THR A 31 -3.20 -3.07 -3.21
C THR A 31 -3.25 -4.57 -2.89
N ARG A 32 -4.10 -4.99 -1.94
CA ARG A 32 -4.30 -6.41 -1.62
C ARG A 32 -4.86 -7.19 -2.82
N ALA A 33 -5.83 -6.62 -3.52
CA ALA A 33 -6.45 -7.22 -4.70
C ALA A 33 -5.44 -7.43 -5.84
N VAL A 34 -4.66 -6.39 -6.18
CA VAL A 34 -3.64 -6.49 -7.23
C VAL A 34 -2.51 -7.43 -6.84
N HIS A 35 -2.10 -7.44 -5.57
CA HIS A 35 -1.12 -8.41 -5.06
C HIS A 35 -1.64 -9.86 -5.17
N ALA A 36 -2.91 -10.12 -4.87
CA ALA A 36 -3.51 -11.45 -5.04
C ALA A 36 -3.46 -11.89 -6.51
N VAL A 37 -3.87 -11.01 -7.44
CA VAL A 37 -3.80 -11.26 -8.89
C VAL A 37 -2.37 -11.56 -9.35
N LYS A 38 -1.38 -10.79 -8.88
CA LYS A 38 0.05 -11.04 -9.19
C LYS A 38 0.49 -12.46 -8.84
N ASN A 39 -0.04 -12.99 -7.74
CA ASN A 39 0.31 -14.31 -7.23
C ASN A 39 -0.66 -15.41 -7.71
N GLY A 40 -1.44 -15.16 -8.76
CA GLY A 40 -2.35 -16.15 -9.34
C GLY A 40 -3.54 -16.50 -8.44
N ARG A 41 -3.87 -15.66 -7.46
CA ARG A 41 -4.98 -15.85 -6.53
C ARG A 41 -6.21 -15.03 -6.96
N PRO A 42 -7.44 -15.50 -6.66
CA PRO A 42 -8.63 -14.69 -6.86
C PRO A 42 -8.61 -13.45 -5.96
N THR A 43 -9.31 -12.39 -6.39
CA THR A 43 -9.49 -11.16 -5.62
C THR A 43 -10.91 -11.09 -5.08
N ASP A 44 -11.06 -10.71 -3.81
CA ASP A 44 -12.35 -10.45 -3.17
C ASP A 44 -12.90 -9.05 -3.50
N VAL A 45 -12.11 -8.23 -4.21
CA VAL A 45 -12.45 -6.84 -4.58
C VAL A 45 -12.52 -6.72 -6.09
N ALA A 46 -13.65 -6.22 -6.59
CA ALA A 46 -13.82 -5.83 -7.98
C ALA A 46 -12.95 -4.60 -8.31
N LEU A 47 -11.99 -4.75 -9.22
CA LEU A 47 -11.11 -3.69 -9.72
C LEU A 47 -11.75 -2.92 -10.90
N THR A 48 -13.02 -2.57 -10.74
CA THR A 48 -13.81 -1.82 -11.71
C THR A 48 -14.20 -0.47 -11.14
N ASP A 49 -14.42 0.50 -12.02
CA ASP A 49 -14.93 1.80 -11.61
C ASP A 49 -16.42 1.68 -11.22
N THR A 50 -16.79 2.34 -10.13
CA THR A 50 -18.17 2.55 -9.68
C THR A 50 -18.39 4.04 -9.42
N GLU A 51 -19.64 4.46 -9.23
CA GLU A 51 -19.95 5.85 -8.85
C GLU A 51 -19.25 6.27 -7.55
N GLN A 52 -19.03 5.34 -6.62
CA GLN A 52 -18.35 5.61 -5.35
C GLN A 52 -16.81 5.52 -5.45
N HIS A 53 -16.26 4.72 -6.38
CA HIS A 53 -14.83 4.42 -6.41
C HIS A 53 -14.29 4.24 -7.83
N GLN A 54 -13.28 5.02 -8.22
CA GLN A 54 -12.56 4.85 -9.50
C GLN A 54 -11.39 3.86 -9.36
N ARG A 55 -11.69 2.60 -9.01
CA ARG A 55 -10.68 1.59 -8.67
C ARG A 55 -9.79 1.19 -9.83
N ARG A 56 -10.23 1.31 -11.08
CA ARG A 56 -9.45 0.85 -12.25
C ARG A 56 -8.16 1.63 -12.41
N LYS A 57 -8.22 2.95 -12.26
CA LYS A 57 -7.04 3.84 -12.35
C LYS A 57 -6.06 3.57 -11.22
N LEU A 58 -6.56 3.42 -9.99
CA LEU A 58 -5.72 3.09 -8.84
C LEU A 58 -5.08 1.72 -8.98
N ALA A 59 -5.81 0.72 -9.46
CA ALA A 59 -5.32 -0.62 -9.71
C ALA A 59 -4.21 -0.64 -10.77
N HIS A 60 -4.33 0.16 -11.82
CA HIS A 60 -3.27 0.33 -12.81
C HIS A 60 -1.97 0.85 -12.17
N ILE A 61 -2.06 1.93 -11.39
CA ILE A 61 -0.90 2.53 -10.70
C ILE A 61 -0.27 1.52 -9.74
N VAL A 62 -1.07 0.88 -8.89
CA VAL A 62 -0.60 -0.20 -8.00
C VAL A 62 0.07 -1.32 -8.79
N GLY A 63 -0.51 -1.70 -9.94
CA GLY A 63 0.08 -2.68 -10.85
C GLY A 63 1.48 -2.29 -11.32
N THR A 64 1.69 -1.02 -11.71
CA THR A 64 3.03 -0.53 -12.12
C THR A 64 4.06 -0.66 -11.00
N VAL A 65 3.66 -0.41 -9.75
CA VAL A 65 4.54 -0.53 -8.58
C VAL A 65 4.85 -1.99 -8.27
N LEU A 66 3.83 -2.85 -8.22
CA LEU A 66 4.02 -4.25 -7.82
C LEU A 66 4.70 -5.10 -8.90
N TRP A 67 4.74 -4.67 -10.16
CA TRP A 67 5.48 -5.33 -11.25
C TRP A 67 6.85 -4.73 -11.53
N ASP A 68 7.26 -3.69 -10.81
CA ASP A 68 8.62 -3.17 -10.88
C ASP A 68 9.61 -4.26 -10.39
N PRO A 69 10.55 -4.73 -11.23
CA PRO A 69 11.52 -5.76 -10.84
C PRO A 69 12.50 -5.28 -9.76
N ALA A 70 12.62 -3.98 -9.52
CA ALA A 70 13.45 -3.42 -8.46
C ALA A 70 12.77 -3.46 -7.08
N LEU A 71 11.47 -3.78 -7.01
CA LEU A 71 10.68 -3.77 -5.77
C LEU A 71 10.21 -5.17 -5.38
N ASP A 72 10.24 -5.46 -4.08
CA ASP A 72 9.57 -6.63 -3.53
C ASP A 72 8.09 -6.31 -3.28
N ALA A 73 7.21 -6.99 -4.02
CA ALA A 73 5.76 -6.76 -3.93
C ALA A 73 5.17 -7.10 -2.55
N THR A 74 5.76 -8.05 -1.82
CA THR A 74 5.35 -8.44 -0.47
C THR A 74 5.76 -7.37 0.54
N GLU A 75 6.97 -6.82 0.41
CA GLU A 75 7.41 -5.69 1.25
C GLU A 75 6.55 -4.45 1.00
N VAL A 76 6.20 -4.14 -0.25
CA VAL A 76 5.29 -3.03 -0.58
C VAL A 76 3.91 -3.26 0.03
N LEU A 77 3.34 -4.48 -0.10
CA LEU A 77 2.05 -4.81 0.52
C LEU A 77 2.13 -4.65 2.04
N THR A 78 3.22 -5.10 2.66
CA THR A 78 3.46 -4.95 4.09
C THR A 78 3.50 -3.46 4.47
N ALA A 79 4.24 -2.63 3.73
CA ALA A 79 4.32 -1.20 3.97
C ALA A 79 2.98 -0.46 3.78
N VAL A 80 2.14 -0.89 2.85
CA VAL A 80 0.79 -0.34 2.64
C VAL A 80 -0.19 -0.77 3.73
N THR A 81 -0.08 -2.00 4.22
CA THR A 81 -0.99 -2.56 5.26
C THR A 81 -0.56 -2.24 6.68
N ASP A 82 0.70 -1.87 6.89
CA ASP A 82 1.26 -1.53 8.19
C ASP A 82 0.69 -0.20 8.71
N THR A 83 -0.36 -0.33 9.50
CA THR A 83 -0.99 0.76 10.27
C THR A 83 -0.27 1.03 11.59
N ARG A 84 0.78 0.24 11.93
CA ARG A 84 1.50 0.25 13.20
C ARG A 84 2.93 0.78 13.05
N ASN A 85 3.10 2.02 12.59
CA ASN A 85 4.32 2.75 12.94
C ASN A 85 4.08 4.24 13.23
N ARG A 86 3.05 4.52 14.05
CA ARG A 86 2.82 5.82 14.67
C ARG A 86 2.57 5.76 16.18
N VAL A 87 3.06 4.75 16.90
CA VAL A 87 3.10 4.76 18.37
C VAL A 87 4.24 3.88 18.88
N THR A 88 5.48 4.39 18.90
CA THR A 88 6.50 4.10 19.94
C THR A 88 7.72 5.02 19.74
N ALA A 89 7.54 6.32 19.91
CA ALA A 89 8.58 7.17 20.49
C ALA A 89 8.15 7.42 21.94
N ARG A 90 8.35 6.43 22.81
CA ARG A 90 8.28 6.66 24.26
C ARG A 90 9.69 7.14 24.65
N PRO A 91 9.91 8.40 25.06
CA PRO A 91 11.16 8.75 25.71
C PRO A 91 11.22 7.91 26.99
N GLY A 92 12.17 6.98 27.03
CA GLY A 92 12.47 6.22 28.23
C GLY A 92 12.91 7.19 29.31
N ALA A 93 12.00 7.48 30.24
CA ALA A 93 12.37 7.81 31.60
C ALA A 93 13.15 6.63 32.19
N ALA A 94 14.16 6.96 32.99
CA ALA A 94 14.94 6.10 33.86
C ALA A 94 15.97 5.17 33.18
N GLN A 95 17.16 5.72 32.93
CA GLN A 95 18.38 5.00 33.30
C GLN A 95 18.83 5.53 34.66
N ALA A 96 18.83 4.62 35.63
CA ALA A 96 19.48 4.78 36.91
C ALA A 96 20.99 4.53 36.75
N ALA A 97 21.80 5.48 37.19
CA ALA A 97 23.12 5.31 37.82
C ALA A 97 23.57 6.68 38.32
#